data_AF-A0A1F5FP36-F1
#
_entry.id   AF-A0A1F5FP36-F1
#
_cell.length_a   1.000
_cell.length_b   1.000
_cell.length_c   1.000
_cell.angle_alpha   90.00
_cell.angle_beta   90.00
_cell.angle_gamma   90.00
#
_symmetry.space_group_name_H-M   'P 1'
#
loop_
_entity.id
_entity.type
_entity.pdbx_description
1 polymer ?
#
loop_
_entity_poly.entity_id
_entity_poly.type
_entity_poly.pdbx_seq_one_letter_code
_entity_poly.pdbx_strand_id
1 'polypeptide(L)'
;MKKLTEGVKETVEMMETLNLALVDIWEQVAIYIREKYGDEKFDEKFRNFDKSWEKLHEKYGNDLVIALGEQTDEVNFINHEGYLDKEVVAQLVKDIKRRRARLSEILASRDAS
;
A
#
# COMPACT_ATOMS: atom_id res chain seq x y z
N MET A 1 25.13 1.82 -23.13
CA MET A 1 24.13 0.73 -23.26
C MET A 1 23.90 -0.03 -21.94
N LYS A 2 24.92 -0.49 -21.20
CA LYS A 2 24.75 -1.23 -19.92
C LYS A 2 23.90 -0.52 -18.83
N LYS A 3 24.09 0.79 -18.62
CA LYS A 3 23.31 1.57 -17.62
C LYS A 3 21.81 1.68 -17.94
N LEU A 4 21.44 1.64 -19.23
CA LEU A 4 20.04 1.75 -19.65
C LEU A 4 19.30 0.43 -19.36
N THR A 5 19.97 -0.70 -19.56
CA THR A 5 19.44 -2.04 -19.28
C THR A 5 19.30 -2.31 -17.78
N GLU A 6 20.18 -1.75 -16.94
CA GLU A 6 20.08 -1.85 -15.47
C GLU A 6 18.89 -1.03 -14.92
N GLY A 7 18.74 0.23 -15.34
CA GLY A 7 17.61 1.05 -14.87
C GLY A 7 16.23 0.53 -15.32
N VAL A 8 16.14 -0.10 -16.49
CA VAL A 8 14.91 -0.78 -16.93
C VAL A 8 14.61 -1.99 -16.05
N LYS A 9 15.64 -2.78 -15.71
CA LYS A 9 15.49 -3.95 -14.84
C LYS A 9 14.98 -3.56 -13.44
N GLU A 10 15.58 -2.54 -12.82
CA GLU A 10 15.15 -2.03 -11.51
C GLU A 10 13.69 -1.53 -11.54
N THR A 11 13.29 -0.88 -12.63
CA THR A 11 11.91 -0.40 -12.79
C THR A 11 10.91 -1.56 -12.87
N VAL A 12 11.25 -2.62 -13.61
CA VAL A 12 10.40 -3.81 -13.74
C VAL A 12 10.28 -4.53 -12.40
N GLU A 13 11.39 -4.75 -11.69
CA GLU A 13 11.39 -5.41 -10.37
C GLU A 13 10.54 -4.63 -9.34
N MET A 14 10.61 -3.29 -9.39
CA MET A 14 9.77 -2.44 -8.55
C MET A 14 8.28 -2.57 -8.91
N MET A 15 7.93 -2.62 -10.20
CA MET A 15 6.55 -2.84 -10.64
C MET A 15 6.01 -4.20 -10.22
N GLU A 16 6.81 -5.26 -10.33
CA GLU A 16 6.45 -6.61 -9.89
C GLU A 16 6.19 -6.63 -8.37
N THR A 17 7.05 -6.00 -7.59
CA THR A 17 6.89 -5.89 -6.14
C THR A 17 5.60 -5.16 -5.76
N LEU A 18 5.31 -4.04 -6.44
CA LEU A 18 4.08 -3.28 -6.22
C LEU A 18 2.83 -4.07 -6.61
N ASN A 19 2.88 -4.83 -7.70
CA ASN A 19 1.77 -5.68 -8.12
C ASN A 19 1.51 -6.83 -7.13
N LEU A 20 2.56 -7.46 -6.61
CA LEU A 20 2.41 -8.50 -5.59
C LEU A 20 1.80 -7.96 -4.30
N ALA A 21 2.28 -6.80 -3.83
CA ALA A 21 1.70 -6.13 -2.66
C ALA A 21 0.24 -5.73 -2.91
N LEU A 22 -0.10 -5.26 -4.11
CA LEU A 22 -1.47 -4.96 -4.48
C LEU A 22 -2.35 -6.21 -4.34
N VAL A 23 -1.97 -7.33 -4.97
CA VAL A 23 -2.75 -8.57 -4.89
C VAL A 23 -2.95 -9.01 -3.44
N ASP A 24 -1.88 -9.00 -2.64
CA ASP A 24 -1.95 -9.39 -1.22
C ASP A 24 -2.92 -8.50 -0.43
N ILE A 25 -2.91 -7.17 -0.63
CA ILE A 25 -3.87 -6.26 0.02
C ILE A 25 -5.31 -6.66 -0.30
N TRP A 26 -5.61 -6.92 -1.57
CA TRP A 26 -6.98 -7.28 -2.00
C TRP A 26 -7.42 -8.62 -1.39
N GLU A 27 -6.53 -9.61 -1.38
CA GLU A 27 -6.79 -10.94 -0.80
C GLU A 27 -7.00 -10.85 0.72
N GLN A 28 -6.12 -10.16 1.44
CA GLN A 28 -6.21 -10.05 2.90
C GLN A 28 -7.42 -9.22 3.33
N VAL A 29 -7.78 -8.17 2.60
CA VAL A 29 -9.02 -7.43 2.86
C VAL A 29 -10.25 -8.29 2.61
N ALA A 30 -10.25 -9.11 1.55
CA ALA A 30 -11.35 -10.03 1.28
C ALA A 30 -11.51 -11.06 2.41
N ILE A 31 -10.41 -11.67 2.85
CA ILE A 31 -10.36 -12.62 3.97
C ILE A 31 -10.89 -11.93 5.24
N TYR A 32 -10.32 -10.79 5.61
CA TYR A 32 -10.73 -10.03 6.80
C TYR A 32 -12.23 -9.70 6.81
N ILE A 33 -12.79 -9.24 5.67
CA ILE A 33 -14.20 -8.89 5.60
C ILE A 33 -15.07 -10.14 5.77
N ARG A 34 -14.73 -11.26 5.13
CA ARG A 34 -15.48 -12.52 5.29
C ARG A 34 -15.42 -13.04 6.71
N GLU A 35 -14.23 -13.09 7.31
CA GLU A 35 -14.05 -13.59 8.67
C GLU A 35 -14.76 -12.73 9.71
N LYS A 36 -14.71 -11.41 9.57
CA LYS A 36 -15.24 -10.48 10.57
C LYS A 36 -16.74 -10.22 10.45
N TYR A 37 -17.28 -10.22 9.23
CA TYR A 37 -18.67 -9.78 8.97
C TYR A 37 -19.54 -10.83 8.29
N GLY A 38 -18.96 -11.95 7.83
CA GLY A 38 -19.67 -13.02 7.13
C GLY A 38 -20.01 -12.69 5.67
N ASP A 39 -20.42 -13.73 4.94
CA ASP A 39 -20.71 -13.65 3.50
C ASP A 39 -21.88 -12.71 3.18
N GLU A 40 -22.87 -12.61 4.07
CA GLU A 40 -24.05 -11.72 3.87
C GLU A 40 -23.66 -10.24 3.72
N LYS A 41 -22.58 -9.82 4.39
CA LYS A 41 -22.09 -8.43 4.37
C LYS A 41 -20.88 -8.25 3.47
N PHE A 42 -20.38 -9.32 2.86
CA PHE A 42 -19.14 -9.29 2.08
C PHE A 42 -19.24 -8.33 0.90
N ASP A 43 -20.24 -8.49 0.04
CA ASP A 43 -20.38 -7.69 -1.19
C ASP A 43 -20.53 -6.20 -0.91
N GLU A 44 -21.27 -5.84 0.15
CA GLU A 44 -21.46 -4.44 0.55
C GLU A 44 -20.13 -3.84 1.02
N LYS A 45 -19.45 -4.50 1.95
CA LYS A 45 -18.21 -3.99 2.55
C LYS A 45 -17.05 -3.98 1.59
N PHE A 46 -16.92 -5.02 0.77
CA PHE A 46 -15.86 -5.10 -0.23
C PHE A 46 -16.03 -4.03 -1.32
N ARG A 47 -17.27 -3.70 -1.69
CA ARG A 47 -17.56 -2.56 -2.57
C ARG A 47 -17.23 -1.22 -1.92
N ASN A 48 -17.45 -1.07 -0.62
CA ASN A 48 -17.06 0.14 0.11
C ASN A 48 -15.53 0.27 0.14
N PHE A 49 -14.81 -0.84 0.35
CA PHE A 49 -13.35 -0.88 0.25
C PHE A 49 -12.90 -0.39 -1.13
N ASP A 50 -13.39 -0.99 -2.22
CA ASP A 50 -13.08 -0.63 -3.61
C ASP A 50 -13.28 0.87 -3.88
N LYS A 51 -14.45 1.42 -3.51
CA LYS A 51 -14.72 2.87 -3.64
C LYS A 51 -13.73 3.75 -2.89
N SER A 52 -13.38 3.38 -1.65
CA SER A 52 -12.39 4.16 -0.89
C SER A 52 -10.98 3.98 -1.42
N TRP A 53 -10.66 2.80 -1.96
CA TRP A 53 -9.40 2.48 -2.59
C TRP A 53 -9.16 3.41 -3.78
N GLU A 54 -10.08 3.48 -4.75
CA GLU A 54 -9.96 4.35 -5.92
C GLU A 54 -9.62 5.79 -5.53
N LYS A 55 -10.39 6.35 -4.60
CA LYS A 55 -10.22 7.73 -4.14
C LYS A 55 -8.88 7.97 -3.44
N LEU A 56 -8.44 7.05 -2.60
CA LEU A 56 -7.19 7.21 -1.85
C LEU A 56 -5.97 6.88 -2.72
N HIS A 57 -6.11 5.95 -3.65
CA HIS A 57 -5.07 5.62 -4.63
C HIS A 57 -4.83 6.78 -5.59
N GLU A 58 -5.88 7.49 -6.05
CA GLU A 58 -5.72 8.73 -6.82
C GLU A 58 -4.90 9.78 -6.05
N LYS A 59 -5.11 9.88 -4.73
CA LYS A 59 -4.43 10.86 -3.87
C LYS A 59 -2.98 10.50 -3.54
N TYR A 60 -2.71 9.22 -3.26
CA TYR A 60 -1.45 8.77 -2.67
C TYR A 60 -0.60 7.89 -3.61
N GLY A 61 -1.19 7.33 -4.67
CA GLY A 61 -0.52 6.46 -5.63
C GLY A 61 0.17 5.27 -4.97
N ASN A 62 1.38 4.95 -5.44
CA ASN A 62 2.17 3.81 -4.96
C ASN A 62 2.52 3.89 -3.45
N ASP A 63 2.49 5.08 -2.84
CA ASP A 63 2.71 5.20 -1.40
C ASP A 63 1.58 4.53 -0.61
N LEU A 64 0.36 4.49 -1.14
CA LEU A 64 -0.75 3.76 -0.54
C LEU A 64 -0.48 2.25 -0.57
N VAL A 65 -0.08 1.72 -1.73
CA VAL A 65 0.20 0.30 -1.92
C VAL A 65 1.31 -0.15 -0.98
N ILE A 66 2.38 0.62 -0.86
CA ILE A 66 3.49 0.31 0.05
C ILE A 66 3.03 0.40 1.51
N ALA A 67 2.31 1.46 1.88
CA ALA A 67 1.85 1.67 3.25
C ALA A 67 0.91 0.55 3.74
N LEU A 68 -0.02 0.12 2.88
CA LEU A 68 -0.98 -0.93 3.23
C LEU A 68 -0.38 -2.33 3.10
N GLY A 69 0.51 -2.54 2.13
CA GLY A 69 1.26 -3.79 1.95
C GLY A 69 2.11 -4.14 3.15
N GLU A 70 2.62 -3.16 3.90
CA GLU A 70 3.34 -3.38 5.17
C GLU A 70 2.41 -3.74 6.35
N GLN A 71 1.09 -3.72 6.18
CA GLN A 71 0.10 -3.87 7.25
C GLN A 71 -0.93 -4.98 6.99
N THR A 72 -0.72 -5.80 5.95
CA THR A 72 -1.70 -6.81 5.52
C THR A 72 -1.95 -7.92 6.55
N ASP A 73 -1.00 -8.20 7.44
CA ASP A 73 -1.14 -9.20 8.50
C ASP A 73 -2.26 -8.90 9.52
N GLU A 74 -2.55 -7.63 9.81
CA GLU A 74 -3.52 -7.23 10.84
C GLU A 74 -4.76 -6.49 10.29
N VAL A 75 -4.75 -6.09 9.01
CA VAL A 75 -5.83 -5.33 8.32
C VAL A 75 -6.49 -4.26 9.21
N ASN A 76 -5.67 -3.45 9.89
CA ASN A 76 -6.10 -2.45 10.86
C ASN A 76 -6.63 -1.14 10.23
N PHE A 77 -6.60 -1.06 8.90
CA PHE A 77 -6.90 0.12 8.10
C PHE A 77 -8.30 0.10 7.47
N ILE A 78 -9.13 -0.91 7.78
CA ILE A 78 -10.52 -1.02 7.33
C ILE A 78 -11.47 -0.74 8.49
N ASN A 79 -12.32 0.27 8.32
CA ASN A 79 -13.31 0.64 9.32
C ASN A 79 -14.51 -0.34 9.37
N HIS A 80 -15.42 -0.11 10.32
CA HIS A 80 -16.57 -0.99 10.53
C HIS A 80 -17.55 -1.04 9.34
N GLU A 81 -17.54 -0.07 8.44
CA GLU A 81 -18.37 0.00 7.24
C GLU A 81 -17.70 -0.65 6.02
N GLY A 82 -16.45 -1.08 6.13
CA GLY A 82 -15.66 -1.65 5.02
C GLY A 82 -14.87 -0.61 4.22
N TYR A 83 -14.89 0.67 4.59
CA TYR A 83 -14.05 1.68 3.95
C TYR A 83 -12.64 1.68 4.53
N LEU A 84 -11.67 2.10 3.73
CA LEU A 84 -10.35 2.51 4.22
C LEU A 84 -10.49 3.66 5.21
N ASP A 85 -9.93 3.49 6.41
CA ASP A 85 -9.87 4.53 7.42
C ASP A 85 -8.87 5.61 7.00
N LYS A 86 -9.39 6.81 6.70
CA LYS A 86 -8.60 7.90 6.13
C LYS A 86 -7.52 8.39 7.09
N GLU A 87 -7.75 8.37 8.39
CA GLU A 87 -6.79 8.85 9.38
C GLU A 87 -5.64 7.87 9.53
N VAL A 88 -5.96 6.58 9.64
CA VAL A 88 -4.97 5.50 9.67
C VAL A 88 -4.15 5.50 8.39
N VAL A 89 -4.79 5.51 7.22
CA VAL A 89 -4.11 5.55 5.91
C VAL A 89 -3.20 6.76 5.78
N ALA A 90 -3.67 7.96 6.14
CA ALA A 90 -2.87 9.17 6.04
C ALA A 90 -1.63 9.10 6.94
N GLN A 91 -1.74 8.50 8.13
CA GLN A 91 -0.63 8.33 9.04
C GLN A 91 0.39 7.30 8.51
N LEU A 92 -0.06 6.15 8.02
CA LEU A 92 0.81 5.13 7.42
C LEU A 92 1.59 5.69 6.22
N VAL A 93 0.92 6.38 5.30
CA VAL A 93 1.57 7.03 4.14
C VAL A 93 2.60 8.08 4.59
N LYS A 94 2.28 8.85 5.63
CA LYS A 94 3.21 9.85 6.19
C LYS A 94 4.47 9.18 6.74
N ASP A 95 4.35 8.03 7.38
CA ASP A 95 5.48 7.30 7.93
C ASP A 95 6.36 6.67 6.85
N ILE A 96 5.78 6.17 5.75
CA ILE A 96 6.54 5.78 4.56
C ILE A 96 7.35 6.94 4.00
N LYS A 97 6.72 8.12 3.83
CA LYS A 97 7.40 9.32 3.31
C LYS A 97 8.54 9.77 4.22
N ARG A 98 8.33 9.76 5.54
CA ARG A 98 9.38 10.07 6.53
C ARG A 98 10.54 9.09 6.46
N ARG A 99 10.25 7.78 6.34
CA ARG A 99 11.27 6.74 6.23
C ARG A 99 12.11 6.93 4.97
N ARG A 100 11.48 7.20 3.82
CA ARG A 100 12.19 7.49 2.56
C ARG A 100 13.07 8.74 2.67
N ALA A 101 12.55 9.82 3.24
CA ALA A 101 13.34 11.05 3.45
C ALA A 101 14.60 10.78 4.28
N ARG A 102 14.45 10.05 5.39
CA ARG A 102 15.57 9.67 6.26
C ARG A 102 16.61 8.80 5.55
N LEU A 103 16.16 7.83 4.73
CA LEU A 103 17.06 7.00 3.95
C LEU A 103 17.83 7.82 2.91
N SER A 104 17.18 8.77 2.24
CA SER A 104 17.84 9.68 1.31
C SER A 104 18.91 10.54 1.98
N GLU A 105 18.63 11.06 3.19
CA GLU A 105 19.62 11.81 3.98
C GLU A 105 20.83 10.95 4.35
N ILE A 106 20.62 9.71 4.79
CA ILE A 106 21.69 8.77 5.13
C ILE A 106 22.55 8.46 3.90
N LEU A 107 21.94 8.14 2.76
CA LEU A 107 22.67 7.84 1.52
C LEU A 107 23.47 9.06 1.03
N ALA A 108 22.87 10.25 1.05
CA ALA A 108 23.56 11.49 0.69
C ALA A 108 24.77 11.78 1.61
N SER A 109 24.65 11.50 2.92
CA SER A 109 25.76 11.67 3.87
C SER A 109 26.90 10.67 3.66
N ARG A 110 26.58 9.46 3.18
CA ARG A 110 27.54 8.41 2.89
C ARG A 110 28.32 8.69 1.60
N ASP A 111 27.67 9.25 0.59
CA ASP A 111 28.33 9.59 -0.69
C ASP A 111 29.19 10.87 -0.59
N ALA A 112 29.01 11.67 0.47
CA ALA A 112 29.81 12.87 0.76
C ALA A 112 31.07 12.59 1.60
N SER A 113 31.27 11.34 2.09
CA SER A 113 32.41 10.89 2.90
C SER A 113 33.37 10.04 2.07
#